data_AF-A0A074SDF1-F1
#
_entry.id   AF-A0A074SDF1-F1
#
_cell.length_a   1.000
_cell.length_b   1.000
_cell.length_c   1.000
_cell.angle_alpha   90.00
_cell.angle_beta   90.00
_cell.angle_gamma   90.00
#
_symmetry.space_group_name_H-M   'P 1'
#
loop_
_entity.id
_entity.type
_entity.pdbx_description
1 polymer ?
#
loop_
_entity_poly.entity_id
_entity_poly.type
_entity_poly.pdbx_seq_one_letter_code
_entity_poly.pdbx_strand_id
1 'polypeptide(L)'
;MQAPYNEPLFDAFGINEYGEYPGLPLAKPLVELEMMRLSANIRRKPYWWTKYRDENILNKWRVEALAQANLMKEPHVDYVLKELEGYANLRDEASGAEVSCSDRIWQSDKLVSTSLKERLVTSVKRLENVPEAEKDWHPHSDKQVLDLVHPSLYPIVYGRTLSYPEDSDSRDPSTLAARLEPPPPTKVHYLTVSDKTDYFLSKRFQWLPTDFNVSEDGKSVKSESYINNLHPIEHAELHKATEDLVAAFLPLFERVLTDSIPENDVIPERTTGFYKYDDDGYPSPPKYRDYPNGEAFEKDDREWEERRPLVMPEVRRDGYEPGKLEKREIKYGLGGRIIQVIVKLANIYLTPENPEYPGGSWHVEGMKNEAIAASGIYYYDEDNITESHLAFRTAVVPPDNYEQNDDHGCILSWGLEREGPCVNELGSVITCQDRCIAFPNTYQHRVSPFELLDKSKPGYRKIVALFLIDPAIHRPSTTTVPPQQKEWRASGINANPILKAAFNKLAPEIIDHIDSMVEGTMTREEADAYRLELMDERKAFVRNNDEAFFLAPFDMCEH
;
A
#
# COMPACT_ATOMS: atom_id res chain seq x y z
N MET A 1 29.64 14.20 -0.63
CA MET A 1 28.54 13.22 -0.49
C MET A 1 27.34 14.00 -0.02
N GLN A 2 26.23 13.94 -0.76
CA GLN A 2 24.95 14.48 -0.29
C GLN A 2 24.56 13.70 0.99
N ALA A 3 24.04 14.40 2.00
CA ALA A 3 23.54 13.71 3.19
C ALA A 3 22.41 12.74 2.78
N PRO A 4 22.31 11.55 3.39
CA PRO A 4 21.21 10.64 3.10
C PRO A 4 19.89 11.31 3.46
N TYR A 5 18.87 11.17 2.62
CA TYR A 5 17.54 11.72 2.88
C TYR A 5 16.99 11.18 4.20
N ASN A 6 16.47 12.05 5.06
CA ASN A 6 16.02 11.67 6.40
C ASN A 6 14.82 12.51 6.87
N GLU A 7 14.04 13.01 5.93
CA GLU A 7 12.82 13.75 6.20
C GLU A 7 11.62 12.81 6.08
N PRO A 8 10.53 13.04 6.84
CA PRO A 8 9.30 12.29 6.67
C PRO A 8 8.78 12.35 5.23
N LEU A 9 8.30 11.22 4.73
CA LEU A 9 7.61 11.13 3.46
C LEU A 9 6.15 11.56 3.61
N PHE A 10 5.52 11.91 2.49
CA PHE A 10 4.10 12.21 2.45
C PHE A 10 3.27 10.97 2.90
N ASP A 11 2.28 11.20 3.76
CA ASP A 11 1.39 10.16 4.29
C ASP A 11 0.00 10.20 3.62
N ALA A 12 -0.77 9.13 3.77
CA ALA A 12 -2.11 9.01 3.17
C ALA A 12 -3.22 9.58 4.08
N PHE A 13 -2.88 10.50 5.01
CA PHE A 13 -3.75 10.86 6.13
C PHE A 13 -4.01 12.36 6.23
N GLY A 14 -5.23 12.75 5.85
CA GLY A 14 -5.76 14.11 6.04
C GLY A 14 -5.41 15.08 4.90
N ILE A 15 -6.19 16.16 4.81
CA ILE A 15 -5.97 17.31 3.92
C ILE A 15 -5.39 18.44 4.80
N ASN A 16 -4.50 19.28 4.26
CA ASN A 16 -3.93 20.37 5.08
C ASN A 16 -4.96 21.49 5.35
N GLU A 17 -4.57 22.46 6.17
CA GLU A 17 -5.40 23.57 6.67
C GLU A 17 -6.10 24.46 5.63
N TYR A 18 -5.75 24.32 4.34
CA TYR A 18 -6.25 25.19 3.27
C TYR A 18 -7.02 24.44 2.18
N GLY A 19 -7.33 23.16 2.38
CA GLY A 19 -7.85 22.32 1.29
C GLY A 19 -6.78 22.00 0.23
N GLU A 20 -5.51 22.30 0.50
CA GLU A 20 -4.43 21.93 -0.40
C GLU A 20 -4.12 20.44 -0.23
N TYR A 21 -3.67 19.87 -1.33
CA TYR A 21 -3.36 18.46 -1.50
C TYR A 21 -1.84 18.26 -1.61
N PRO A 22 -1.03 18.64 -0.58
CA PRO A 22 0.41 18.63 -0.70
C PRO A 22 0.90 17.21 -1.00
N GLY A 23 1.61 16.99 -2.10
CA GLY A 23 2.16 15.68 -2.46
C GLY A 23 1.20 14.74 -3.21
N LEU A 24 -0.07 15.11 -3.43
CA LEU A 24 -0.95 14.38 -4.34
C LEU A 24 -0.65 14.73 -5.81
N PRO A 25 -0.77 13.76 -6.73
CA PRO A 25 -0.59 14.02 -8.15
C PRO A 25 -1.78 14.79 -8.73
N LEU A 26 -1.54 15.57 -9.79
CA LEU A 26 -2.60 16.17 -10.60
C LEU A 26 -3.46 15.08 -11.26
N ALA A 27 -4.76 15.37 -11.44
CA ALA A 27 -5.67 14.51 -12.17
C ALA A 27 -5.17 14.27 -13.60
N LYS A 28 -4.99 13.01 -13.97
CA LYS A 28 -4.57 12.60 -15.31
C LYS A 28 -5.78 12.51 -16.24
N PRO A 29 -5.69 13.05 -17.48
CA PRO A 29 -6.72 12.84 -18.48
C PRO A 29 -6.96 11.36 -18.79
N LEU A 30 -8.18 11.00 -19.20
CA LEU A 30 -8.55 9.63 -19.56
C LEU A 30 -7.64 9.04 -20.65
N VAL A 31 -7.24 9.86 -21.62
CA VAL A 31 -6.28 9.44 -22.68
C VAL A 31 -4.90 9.12 -22.10
N GLU A 32 -4.45 9.84 -21.08
CA GLU A 32 -3.17 9.57 -20.41
C GLU A 32 -3.25 8.30 -19.54
N LEU A 33 -4.38 8.08 -18.86
CA LEU A 33 -4.63 6.82 -18.15
C LEU A 33 -4.65 5.63 -19.12
N GLU A 34 -5.16 5.81 -20.34
CA GLU A 34 -5.10 4.80 -21.40
C GLU A 34 -3.66 4.53 -21.86
N MET A 35 -2.85 5.58 -22.03
CA MET A 35 -1.41 5.47 -22.33
C MET A 35 -0.66 4.67 -21.25
N MET A 36 -0.93 4.97 -19.97
CA MET A 36 -0.36 4.22 -18.83
C MET A 36 -0.72 2.73 -18.88
N ARG A 37 -2.00 2.42 -19.16
CA ARG A 37 -2.47 1.03 -19.31
C ARG A 37 -1.78 0.32 -20.46
N LEU A 38 -1.62 0.97 -21.62
CA LEU A 38 -0.89 0.42 -22.76
C LEU A 38 0.57 0.12 -22.38
N SER A 39 1.26 1.08 -21.75
CA SER A 39 2.63 0.91 -21.28
C SER A 39 2.76 -0.29 -20.34
N ALA A 40 1.91 -0.37 -19.31
CA ALA A 40 1.88 -1.50 -18.39
C ALA A 40 1.59 -2.83 -19.10
N ASN A 41 0.65 -2.86 -20.05
CA ASN A 41 0.31 -4.07 -20.82
C ASN A 41 1.49 -4.57 -21.67
N ILE A 42 2.26 -3.66 -22.28
CA ILE A 42 3.47 -4.03 -23.02
C ILE A 42 4.54 -4.56 -22.05
N ARG A 43 4.74 -3.88 -20.91
CA ARG A 43 5.72 -4.26 -19.88
C ARG A 43 5.38 -5.56 -19.14
N ARG A 44 4.15 -6.05 -19.22
CA ARG A 44 3.78 -7.39 -18.74
C ARG A 44 4.21 -8.52 -19.69
N LYS A 45 4.55 -8.22 -20.95
CA LYS A 45 4.95 -9.25 -21.91
C LYS A 45 6.32 -9.83 -21.50
N PRO A 46 6.54 -11.15 -21.58
CA PRO A 46 7.84 -11.73 -21.28
C PRO A 46 8.96 -11.12 -22.13
N TYR A 47 10.07 -10.72 -21.49
CA TYR A 47 11.25 -10.12 -22.12
C TYR A 47 10.97 -8.81 -22.88
N TRP A 48 9.96 -8.04 -22.46
CA TRP A 48 9.61 -6.77 -23.11
C TRP A 48 10.81 -5.81 -23.21
N TRP A 49 11.66 -5.74 -22.17
CA TRP A 49 12.86 -4.89 -22.09
C TRP A 49 13.96 -5.29 -23.09
N THR A 50 13.86 -6.45 -23.72
CA THR A 50 14.75 -6.85 -24.83
C THR A 50 14.03 -6.66 -26.17
N LYS A 51 12.73 -6.98 -26.19
CA LYS A 51 11.87 -6.95 -27.39
C LYS A 51 11.56 -5.54 -27.89
N TYR A 52 11.51 -4.53 -27.01
CA TYR A 52 11.24 -3.15 -27.43
C TYR A 52 12.31 -2.60 -28.40
N ARG A 53 13.48 -3.22 -28.48
CA ARG A 53 14.57 -2.83 -29.40
C ARG A 53 14.41 -3.41 -30.80
N ASP A 54 13.44 -4.30 -31.03
CA ASP A 54 13.15 -4.88 -32.34
C ASP A 54 12.03 -4.07 -33.03
N GLU A 55 12.39 -3.40 -34.12
CA GLU A 55 11.47 -2.58 -34.92
C GLU A 55 10.26 -3.37 -35.46
N ASN A 56 10.41 -4.66 -35.78
CA ASN A 56 9.27 -5.46 -36.23
C ASN A 56 8.29 -5.71 -35.08
N ILE A 57 8.81 -5.91 -33.87
CA ILE A 57 7.98 -6.08 -32.67
C ILE A 57 7.30 -4.76 -32.30
N LEU A 58 8.02 -3.63 -32.31
CA LEU A 58 7.43 -2.32 -32.07
C LEU A 58 6.33 -2.00 -33.07
N ASN A 59 6.54 -2.26 -34.37
CA ASN A 59 5.52 -2.08 -35.39
C ASN A 59 4.28 -2.95 -35.15
N LYS A 60 4.47 -4.20 -34.71
CA LYS A 60 3.35 -5.07 -34.34
C LYS A 60 2.58 -4.51 -33.13
N TRP A 61 3.27 -4.09 -32.07
CA TRP A 61 2.63 -3.48 -30.90
C TRP A 61 1.92 -2.17 -31.24
N ARG A 62 2.48 -1.35 -32.14
CA ARG A 62 1.84 -0.13 -32.64
C ARG A 62 0.49 -0.44 -33.31
N VAL A 63 0.48 -1.41 -34.24
CA VAL A 63 -0.75 -1.81 -34.95
C VAL A 63 -1.80 -2.38 -33.97
N GLU A 64 -1.38 -3.24 -33.05
CA GLU A 64 -2.27 -3.78 -32.00
C GLU A 64 -2.85 -2.68 -31.12
N ALA A 65 -2.02 -1.73 -30.67
CA ALA A 65 -2.41 -0.62 -29.82
C ALA A 65 -3.41 0.31 -30.52
N LEU A 66 -3.16 0.68 -31.77
CA LEU A 66 -4.07 1.52 -32.55
C LEU A 66 -5.41 0.84 -32.82
N ALA A 67 -5.43 -0.47 -33.02
CA ALA A 67 -6.66 -1.24 -33.22
C ALA A 67 -7.51 -1.35 -31.94
N GLN A 68 -6.90 -1.20 -30.76
CA GLN A 68 -7.55 -1.29 -29.45
C GLN A 68 -7.78 0.07 -28.78
N ALA A 69 -7.27 1.15 -29.38
CA ALA A 69 -7.33 2.49 -28.82
C ALA A 69 -8.78 3.02 -28.78
N ASN A 70 -9.17 3.56 -27.63
CA ASN A 70 -10.43 4.26 -27.44
C ASN A 70 -10.26 5.78 -27.62
N LEU A 71 -9.32 6.39 -26.90
CA LEU A 71 -9.02 7.83 -26.94
C LEU A 71 -7.67 8.13 -27.59
N MET A 72 -6.74 7.17 -27.58
CA MET A 72 -5.40 7.35 -28.11
C MET A 72 -5.38 7.48 -29.64
N LYS A 73 -4.63 8.48 -30.12
CA LYS A 73 -4.18 8.64 -31.51
C LYS A 73 -2.74 8.14 -31.69
N GLU A 74 -2.28 8.00 -32.93
CA GLU A 74 -0.91 7.56 -33.27
C GLU A 74 0.22 8.24 -32.48
N PRO A 75 0.23 9.58 -32.27
CA PRO A 75 1.25 10.22 -31.45
C PRO A 75 1.31 9.70 -30.00
N HIS A 76 0.16 9.34 -29.41
CA HIS A 76 0.08 8.80 -28.05
C HIS A 76 0.70 7.40 -27.99
N VAL A 77 0.37 6.55 -28.96
CA VAL A 77 0.97 5.21 -29.07
C VAL A 77 2.47 5.32 -29.27
N ASP A 78 2.94 6.21 -30.15
CA ASP A 78 4.37 6.44 -30.38
C ASP A 78 5.09 6.95 -29.14
N TYR A 79 4.46 7.81 -28.34
CA TYR A 79 5.00 8.22 -27.05
C TYR A 79 5.18 7.01 -26.12
N VAL A 80 4.13 6.19 -25.98
CA VAL A 80 4.16 5.00 -25.11
C VAL A 80 5.26 4.02 -25.55
N LEU A 81 5.46 3.83 -26.85
CA LEU A 81 6.53 2.96 -27.35
C LEU A 81 7.92 3.52 -27.08
N LYS A 82 8.10 4.84 -27.10
CA LYS A 82 9.38 5.51 -26.79
C LYS A 82 9.73 5.42 -25.31
N GLU A 83 8.78 5.64 -24.40
CA GLU A 83 9.05 5.59 -22.95
C GLU A 83 9.46 4.21 -22.43
N LEU A 84 9.25 3.15 -23.21
CA LEU A 84 9.74 1.79 -22.89
C LEU A 84 11.26 1.77 -22.68
N GLU A 85 12.01 2.64 -23.36
CA GLU A 85 13.44 2.78 -23.12
C GLU A 85 13.74 3.19 -21.68
N GLY A 86 13.07 4.24 -21.19
CA GLY A 86 13.21 4.69 -19.81
C GLY A 86 12.88 3.58 -18.83
N TYR A 87 11.74 2.89 -18.99
CA TYR A 87 11.38 1.79 -18.08
C TYR A 87 12.39 0.62 -18.17
N ALA A 88 13.00 0.39 -19.33
CA ALA A 88 14.03 -0.63 -19.47
C ALA A 88 15.32 -0.24 -18.73
N ASN A 89 15.66 1.05 -18.71
CA ASN A 89 16.78 1.60 -17.93
C ASN A 89 16.50 1.57 -16.42
N LEU A 90 15.22 1.64 -16.02
CA LEU A 90 14.79 1.50 -14.63
C LEU A 90 14.91 0.08 -14.08
N ARG A 91 14.88 -0.91 -14.97
CA ARG A 91 14.91 -2.31 -14.59
C ARG A 91 16.28 -2.70 -14.04
N ASP A 92 16.29 -3.36 -12.90
CA ASP A 92 17.50 -3.94 -12.32
C ASP A 92 17.61 -5.42 -12.63
N GLU A 93 18.70 -5.81 -13.27
CA GLU A 93 18.88 -7.19 -13.70
C GLU A 93 19.13 -8.15 -12.54
N ALA A 94 19.89 -7.70 -11.53
CA ALA A 94 20.30 -8.52 -10.39
C ALA A 94 19.11 -8.90 -9.50
N SER A 95 18.32 -7.91 -9.07
CA SER A 95 17.12 -8.13 -8.24
C SER A 95 15.90 -8.50 -9.06
N GLY A 96 15.90 -8.26 -10.38
CA GLY A 96 14.72 -8.37 -11.22
C GLY A 96 13.69 -7.25 -11.01
N ALA A 97 14.01 -6.22 -10.22
CA ALA A 97 13.09 -5.13 -9.92
C ALA A 97 12.75 -4.32 -11.18
N GLU A 98 11.46 -4.10 -11.41
CA GLU A 98 10.94 -3.25 -12.48
C GLU A 98 9.69 -2.50 -12.03
N VAL A 99 9.39 -1.37 -12.67
CA VAL A 99 8.14 -0.64 -12.44
C VAL A 99 6.97 -1.51 -12.91
N SER A 100 5.89 -1.54 -12.15
CA SER A 100 4.71 -2.37 -12.40
C SER A 100 3.63 -1.58 -13.17
N CYS A 101 2.37 -1.67 -12.77
CA CYS A 101 1.24 -1.09 -13.50
C CYS A 101 1.19 0.45 -13.49
N SER A 102 1.82 1.08 -12.50
CA SER A 102 1.91 2.53 -12.37
C SER A 102 3.27 2.90 -11.78
N ASP A 103 3.68 4.15 -11.97
CA ASP A 103 4.87 4.73 -11.35
C ASP A 103 4.79 4.59 -9.82
N ARG A 104 5.94 4.53 -9.13
CA ARG A 104 6.10 4.21 -7.69
C ARG A 104 5.70 2.79 -7.26
N ILE A 105 5.06 2.00 -8.11
CA ILE A 105 4.77 0.59 -7.84
C ILE A 105 5.85 -0.26 -8.47
N TRP A 106 6.57 -1.02 -7.65
CA TRP A 106 7.66 -1.88 -8.09
C TRP A 106 7.32 -3.35 -7.89
N GLN A 107 7.83 -4.19 -8.78
CA GLN A 107 7.67 -5.64 -8.67
C GLN A 107 8.98 -6.38 -8.99
N SER A 108 9.09 -7.62 -8.53
CA SER A 108 10.11 -8.56 -8.97
C SER A 108 9.63 -10.01 -8.79
N ASP A 109 9.93 -10.85 -9.77
CA ASP A 109 9.69 -12.30 -9.72
C ASP A 109 10.98 -13.08 -9.39
N LYS A 110 12.07 -12.39 -9.00
CA LYS A 110 13.40 -12.97 -8.74
C LYS A 110 13.99 -12.64 -7.37
N LEU A 111 13.31 -11.79 -6.61
CA LEU A 111 13.85 -11.20 -5.38
C LEU A 111 14.12 -12.26 -4.30
N VAL A 112 13.22 -13.23 -4.18
CA VAL A 112 13.31 -14.31 -3.20
C VAL A 112 13.98 -15.53 -3.83
N SER A 113 15.12 -15.94 -3.28
CA SER A 113 15.79 -17.16 -3.73
C SER A 113 14.99 -18.42 -3.43
N THR A 114 15.15 -19.47 -4.23
CA THR A 114 14.52 -20.78 -4.00
C THR A 114 14.78 -21.32 -2.60
N SER A 115 16.02 -21.19 -2.10
CA SER A 115 16.38 -21.65 -0.75
C SER A 115 15.67 -20.86 0.35
N LEU A 116 15.49 -19.55 0.18
CA LEU A 116 14.73 -18.72 1.12
C LEU A 116 13.25 -19.12 1.11
N LYS A 117 12.65 -19.29 -0.07
CA LYS A 117 11.27 -19.77 -0.23
C LYS A 117 11.06 -21.12 0.45
N GLU A 118 11.93 -22.09 0.22
CA GLU A 118 11.81 -23.44 0.82
C GLU A 118 11.86 -23.38 2.35
N ARG A 119 12.75 -22.57 2.93
CA ARG A 119 12.81 -22.35 4.38
C ARG A 119 11.55 -21.65 4.90
N LEU A 120 11.06 -20.64 4.19
CA LEU A 120 9.82 -19.93 4.53
C LEU A 120 8.64 -20.91 4.55
N VAL A 121 8.36 -21.59 3.43
CA VAL A 121 7.25 -22.56 3.30
C VAL A 121 7.34 -23.66 4.37
N THR A 122 8.54 -24.19 4.62
CA THR A 122 8.74 -25.24 5.64
C THR A 122 8.46 -24.73 7.05
N SER A 123 8.86 -23.49 7.35
CA SER A 123 8.68 -22.90 8.68
C SER A 123 7.24 -22.46 8.92
N VAL A 124 6.58 -21.90 7.90
CA VAL A 124 5.17 -21.47 7.95
C VAL A 124 4.21 -22.65 8.15
N LYS A 125 4.53 -23.84 7.63
CA LYS A 125 3.75 -25.07 7.90
C LYS A 125 3.53 -25.36 9.39
N ARG A 126 4.38 -24.87 10.29
CA ARG A 126 4.19 -25.02 11.74
C ARG A 126 3.03 -24.18 12.28
N LEU A 127 2.76 -23.04 11.65
CA LEU A 127 1.61 -22.17 11.96
C LEU A 127 0.34 -22.66 11.26
N GLU A 128 0.47 -23.20 10.05
CA GLU A 128 -0.68 -23.69 9.27
C GLU A 128 -1.24 -25.03 9.78
N ASN A 129 -0.36 -25.97 10.15
CA ASN A 129 -0.74 -27.34 10.49
C ASN A 129 -1.02 -27.50 11.99
N VAL A 130 -1.82 -26.59 12.54
CA VAL A 130 -2.38 -26.69 13.90
C VAL A 130 -3.74 -27.40 13.86
N PRO A 131 -4.21 -27.96 14.99
CA PRO A 131 -5.58 -28.48 15.09
C PRO A 131 -6.62 -27.46 14.62
N GLU A 132 -7.74 -27.93 14.03
CA GLU A 132 -8.77 -27.03 13.47
C GLU A 132 -9.33 -26.03 14.49
N ALA A 133 -9.40 -26.42 15.77
CA ALA A 133 -9.84 -25.54 16.85
C ALA A 133 -8.85 -24.41 17.19
N GLU A 134 -7.59 -24.55 16.77
CA GLU A 134 -6.51 -23.57 16.98
C GLU A 134 -6.26 -22.70 15.74
N LYS A 135 -6.92 -23.00 14.61
CA LYS A 135 -6.81 -22.18 13.40
C LYS A 135 -7.48 -20.83 13.61
N ASP A 136 -6.71 -19.78 13.39
CA ASP A 136 -7.16 -18.41 13.51
C ASP A 136 -7.81 -17.91 12.21
N TRP A 137 -9.06 -18.31 12.01
CA TRP A 137 -9.85 -17.81 10.89
C TRP A 137 -10.19 -16.33 11.10
N HIS A 138 -9.85 -15.50 10.12
CA HIS A 138 -10.10 -14.06 10.17
C HIS A 138 -11.59 -13.80 10.42
N PRO A 139 -11.95 -12.90 11.36
CA PRO A 139 -13.35 -12.61 11.66
C PRO A 139 -14.13 -12.20 10.40
N HIS A 140 -15.33 -12.74 10.25
CA HIS A 140 -16.23 -12.45 9.12
C HIS A 140 -15.74 -12.87 7.72
N SER A 141 -14.71 -13.72 7.63
CA SER A 141 -14.16 -14.21 6.35
C SER A 141 -14.80 -15.50 5.83
N ASP A 142 -15.84 -16.02 6.48
CA ASP A 142 -16.45 -17.33 6.18
C ASP A 142 -15.43 -18.49 6.07
N LYS A 143 -14.42 -18.46 6.94
CA LYS A 143 -13.29 -19.42 6.94
C LYS A 143 -12.54 -19.49 5.60
N GLN A 144 -12.47 -18.38 4.88
CA GLN A 144 -11.64 -18.27 3.68
C GLN A 144 -10.27 -17.66 3.98
N VAL A 145 -10.16 -16.78 4.98
CA VAL A 145 -8.89 -16.10 5.30
C VAL A 145 -8.34 -16.65 6.61
N LEU A 146 -7.18 -17.31 6.56
CA LEU A 146 -6.47 -17.84 7.71
C LEU A 146 -5.32 -16.89 8.08
N ASP A 147 -5.40 -16.32 9.28
CA ASP A 147 -4.37 -15.46 9.85
C ASP A 147 -3.30 -16.33 10.52
N LEU A 148 -2.04 -16.19 10.10
CA LEU A 148 -0.91 -16.92 10.71
C LEU A 148 -0.09 -15.99 11.61
N VAL A 149 0.19 -14.79 11.11
CA VAL A 149 0.74 -13.68 11.87
C VAL A 149 -0.09 -12.46 11.52
N HIS A 150 -0.83 -11.89 12.46
CA HIS A 150 -1.70 -10.74 12.18
C HIS A 150 -1.41 -9.57 13.13
N PRO A 151 -1.20 -8.35 12.61
CA PRO A 151 -0.79 -7.21 13.44
C PRO A 151 -1.89 -6.71 14.38
N SER A 152 -3.15 -7.06 14.14
CA SER A 152 -4.26 -6.81 15.07
C SER A 152 -4.27 -7.72 16.30
N LEU A 153 -3.43 -8.76 16.36
CA LEU A 153 -3.22 -9.55 17.57
C LEU A 153 -2.06 -8.99 18.38
N TYR A 154 -2.28 -8.88 19.69
CA TYR A 154 -1.32 -8.29 20.63
C TYR A 154 -0.82 -6.90 20.17
N PRO A 155 -1.72 -5.98 19.76
CA PRO A 155 -1.35 -4.61 19.44
C PRO A 155 -0.92 -3.86 20.71
N ILE A 156 -0.38 -2.65 20.56
CA ILE A 156 -0.33 -1.70 21.66
C ILE A 156 -1.77 -1.28 21.98
N VAL A 157 -2.13 -1.34 23.25
CA VAL A 157 -3.34 -0.75 23.82
C VAL A 157 -2.91 0.39 24.74
N TYR A 158 -3.15 1.64 24.33
CA TYR A 158 -2.70 2.80 25.09
C TYR A 158 -3.29 2.82 26.50
N GLY A 159 -2.49 3.25 27.47
CA GLY A 159 -2.84 3.19 28.90
C GLY A 159 -2.87 1.78 29.52
N ARG A 160 -2.61 0.71 28.75
CA ARG A 160 -2.55 -0.69 29.26
C ARG A 160 -1.21 -1.36 28.96
N THR A 161 -0.76 -1.31 27.71
CA THR A 161 0.46 -1.98 27.29
C THR A 161 1.66 -1.39 28.03
N LEU A 162 2.42 -2.25 28.70
CA LEU A 162 3.61 -1.83 29.42
C LEU A 162 4.79 -1.66 28.46
N SER A 163 5.58 -0.61 28.65
CA SER A 163 6.84 -0.42 27.93
C SER A 163 7.95 0.11 28.83
N TYR A 164 9.18 -0.23 28.44
CA TYR A 164 10.38 0.41 28.98
C TYR A 164 10.53 1.83 28.42
N PRO A 165 11.24 2.73 29.12
CA PRO A 165 11.58 4.04 28.56
C PRO A 165 12.38 3.89 27.25
N GLU A 166 12.01 4.65 26.22
CA GLU A 166 12.66 4.60 24.90
C GLU A 166 14.05 5.24 24.92
N ASP A 167 14.26 6.22 25.80
CA ASP A 167 15.51 6.96 26.00
C ASP A 167 16.54 6.24 26.87
N SER A 168 16.28 4.98 27.20
CA SER A 168 17.11 4.18 28.09
C SER A 168 17.31 2.75 27.57
N ASP A 169 18.57 2.35 27.48
CA ASP A 169 18.94 0.95 27.22
C ASP A 169 18.71 0.05 28.44
N SER A 170 18.51 0.62 29.64
CA SER A 170 18.17 -0.15 30.83
C SER A 170 16.82 -0.83 30.64
N ARG A 171 16.82 -2.15 30.79
CA ARG A 171 15.62 -3.00 30.84
C ARG A 171 15.36 -3.48 32.27
N ASP A 172 15.53 -2.57 33.23
CA ASP A 172 15.21 -2.81 34.63
C ASP A 172 13.68 -3.00 34.78
N PRO A 173 13.20 -4.16 35.27
CA PRO A 173 11.77 -4.41 35.45
C PRO A 173 11.04 -3.37 36.29
N SER A 174 11.72 -2.67 37.19
CA SER A 174 11.12 -1.60 38.01
C SER A 174 10.73 -0.35 37.20
N THR A 175 11.24 -0.23 35.97
CA THR A 175 10.92 0.88 35.06
C THR A 175 9.80 0.54 34.08
N LEU A 176 9.35 -0.72 34.03
CA LEU A 176 8.28 -1.14 33.13
C LEU A 176 6.94 -0.53 33.59
N ALA A 177 6.27 0.22 32.71
CA ALA A 177 5.03 0.93 33.05
C ALA A 177 4.12 1.16 31.84
N ALA A 178 2.82 1.34 32.08
CA ALA A 178 1.85 1.75 31.05
C ALA A 178 2.02 3.24 30.74
N ARG A 179 2.95 3.57 29.84
CA ARG A 179 3.35 4.95 29.49
C ARG A 179 3.10 5.33 28.03
N LEU A 180 2.68 4.37 27.22
CA LEU A 180 2.46 4.58 25.79
C LEU A 180 1.20 5.41 25.59
N GLU A 181 1.32 6.43 24.76
CA GLU A 181 0.25 7.35 24.39
C GLU A 181 0.18 7.47 22.86
N PRO A 182 -1.00 7.76 22.29
CA PRO A 182 -1.12 8.09 20.88
C PRO A 182 -0.15 9.21 20.48
N PRO A 183 0.42 9.17 19.26
CA PRO A 183 1.26 10.28 18.82
C PRO A 183 0.43 11.58 18.84
N PRO A 184 1.06 12.71 19.20
CA PRO A 184 0.35 13.98 19.26
C PRO A 184 -0.23 14.27 17.87
N PRO A 185 -1.43 14.85 17.78
CA PRO A 185 -1.95 15.33 16.51
C PRO A 185 -0.91 16.28 15.92
N THR A 186 -0.63 16.13 14.62
CA THR A 186 0.23 17.07 13.90
C THR A 186 -0.30 18.47 14.16
N LYS A 187 0.53 19.36 14.73
CA LYS A 187 0.16 20.77 14.91
C LYS A 187 0.08 21.39 13.52
N VAL A 188 -1.11 21.36 12.95
CA VAL A 188 -1.47 22.23 11.85
C VAL A 188 -1.59 23.64 12.47
N HIS A 189 -0.98 24.63 11.83
CA HIS A 189 -0.79 25.95 12.38
C HIS A 189 -2.09 26.78 12.22
N TYR A 190 -2.77 27.03 13.36
CA TYR A 190 -3.71 28.15 13.62
C TYR A 190 -5.22 27.88 13.71
N LEU A 191 -5.71 26.64 13.69
CA LEU A 191 -7.09 26.37 14.14
C LEU A 191 -7.14 25.21 15.14
N THR A 192 -7.88 25.39 16.25
CA THR A 192 -8.44 24.27 17.01
C THR A 192 -9.37 23.53 16.06
N VAL A 193 -8.82 22.58 15.33
CA VAL A 193 -9.57 21.80 14.35
C VAL A 193 -10.64 21.04 15.12
N SER A 194 -11.91 21.23 14.72
CA SER A 194 -13.04 20.54 15.32
C SER A 194 -12.83 19.01 15.30
N ASP A 195 -13.49 18.29 16.22
CA ASP A 195 -13.50 16.83 16.40
C ASP A 195 -13.70 15.97 15.12
N LYS A 196 -13.99 16.57 13.97
CA LYS A 196 -14.16 15.92 12.66
C LYS A 196 -12.86 15.49 11.96
N THR A 197 -11.68 15.85 12.47
CA THR A 197 -10.39 15.64 11.76
C THR A 197 -9.46 14.61 12.37
N ASP A 198 -9.78 14.01 13.52
CA ASP A 198 -8.90 13.02 14.16
C ASP A 198 -9.21 11.56 13.75
N TYR A 199 -10.05 11.34 12.72
CA TYR A 199 -10.50 9.98 12.34
C TYR A 199 -9.36 9.05 11.88
N PHE A 200 -8.25 9.61 11.40
CA PHE A 200 -7.06 8.88 10.95
C PHE A 200 -6.06 8.55 12.07
N LEU A 201 -6.33 9.00 13.30
CA LEU A 201 -5.49 8.79 14.48
C LEU A 201 -6.26 7.94 15.51
N SER A 202 -5.82 6.70 15.72
CA SER A 202 -6.39 5.86 16.77
C SER A 202 -5.99 6.38 18.15
N LYS A 203 -6.98 6.58 19.02
CA LYS A 203 -6.74 6.96 20.42
C LYS A 203 -6.54 5.75 21.33
N ARG A 204 -6.75 4.53 20.81
CA ARG A 204 -6.78 3.30 21.62
C ARG A 204 -5.72 2.29 21.22
N PHE A 205 -5.40 2.18 19.92
CA PHE A 205 -4.56 1.11 19.41
C PHE A 205 -3.39 1.61 18.54
N GLN A 206 -2.33 0.80 18.49
CA GLN A 206 -1.29 0.89 17.47
C GLN A 206 -0.79 -0.53 17.15
N TRP A 207 -0.61 -0.87 15.88
CA TRP A 207 0.11 -2.10 15.53
C TRP A 207 1.56 -2.03 16.02
N LEU A 208 2.05 -3.13 16.59
CA LEU A 208 3.37 -3.19 17.20
C LEU A 208 4.45 -3.61 16.17
N PRO A 209 5.32 -2.70 15.70
CA PRO A 209 6.40 -3.03 14.79
C PRO A 209 7.57 -3.71 15.49
N THR A 210 8.44 -4.33 14.69
CA THR A 210 9.74 -4.86 15.11
C THR A 210 10.86 -4.05 14.50
N ASP A 211 11.89 -3.76 15.29
CA ASP A 211 13.08 -3.07 14.81
C ASP A 211 14.04 -4.07 14.13
N PHE A 212 14.57 -3.66 12.99
CA PHE A 212 15.47 -4.44 12.17
C PHE A 212 16.73 -3.63 11.86
N ASN A 213 17.89 -4.13 12.27
CA ASN A 213 19.19 -3.57 11.94
C ASN A 213 19.60 -4.01 10.53
N VAL A 214 19.75 -3.03 9.63
CA VAL A 214 20.21 -3.23 8.25
C VAL A 214 21.73 -3.07 8.20
N SER A 215 22.44 -4.07 7.67
CA SER A 215 23.90 -3.95 7.47
C SER A 215 24.26 -2.77 6.56
N GLU A 216 25.45 -2.20 6.73
CA GLU A 216 25.96 -1.08 5.92
C GLU A 216 25.86 -1.32 4.39
N ASP A 217 26.05 -2.56 3.93
CA ASP A 217 25.96 -2.90 2.50
C ASP A 217 24.54 -3.25 2.02
N GLY A 218 23.54 -3.18 2.92
CA GLY A 218 22.14 -3.48 2.62
C GLY A 218 21.85 -4.95 2.28
N LYS A 219 22.74 -5.90 2.56
CA LYS A 219 22.55 -7.31 2.17
C LYS A 219 22.03 -8.22 3.25
N SER A 220 22.09 -7.80 4.50
CA SER A 220 21.62 -8.59 5.64
C SER A 220 20.84 -7.73 6.61
N VAL A 221 19.88 -8.36 7.26
CA VAL A 221 19.00 -7.73 8.23
C VAL A 221 18.94 -8.63 9.47
N LYS A 222 18.86 -8.02 10.66
CA LYS A 222 18.68 -8.72 11.93
C LYS A 222 17.59 -8.05 12.74
N SER A 223 16.64 -8.81 13.28
CA SER A 223 15.66 -8.26 14.23
C SER A 223 16.33 -8.00 15.57
N GLU A 224 16.12 -6.82 16.16
CA GLU A 224 16.64 -6.46 17.49
C GLU A 224 15.88 -7.17 18.62
N SER A 225 14.63 -7.54 18.36
CA SER A 225 13.72 -8.17 19.32
C SER A 225 12.80 -9.15 18.60
N TYR A 226 11.75 -9.62 19.29
CA TYR A 226 10.78 -10.54 18.73
C TYR A 226 9.92 -9.88 17.62
N ILE A 227 9.43 -10.69 16.70
CA ILE A 227 8.38 -10.34 15.74
C ILE A 227 7.04 -10.51 16.44
N ASN A 228 6.20 -9.46 16.43
CA ASN A 228 4.90 -9.53 17.09
C ASN A 228 4.08 -10.73 16.60
N ASN A 229 3.42 -11.42 17.52
CA ASN A 229 2.62 -12.63 17.25
C ASN A 229 3.42 -13.83 16.68
N LEU A 230 4.75 -13.84 16.80
CA LEU A 230 5.58 -14.97 16.38
C LEU A 230 6.58 -15.39 17.47
N HIS A 231 6.34 -16.54 18.11
CA HIS A 231 7.14 -17.00 19.24
C HIS A 231 8.63 -17.15 18.85
N PRO A 232 9.57 -16.44 19.52
CA PRO A 232 10.96 -16.34 19.06
C PRO A 232 11.76 -17.65 19.16
N ILE A 233 11.44 -18.52 20.12
CA ILE A 233 12.11 -19.81 20.30
C ILE A 233 11.50 -20.91 19.42
N GLU A 234 10.18 -21.11 19.49
CA GLU A 234 9.48 -22.18 18.77
C GLU A 234 9.51 -22.01 17.25
N HIS A 235 9.54 -20.75 16.79
CA HIS A 235 9.58 -20.39 15.37
C HIS A 235 10.90 -19.69 14.99
N ALA A 236 12.01 -20.02 15.65
CA ALA A 236 13.31 -19.40 15.40
C ALA A 236 13.75 -19.43 13.91
N GLU A 237 13.44 -20.50 13.18
CA GLU A 237 13.73 -20.58 11.74
C GLU A 237 12.83 -19.67 10.89
N LEU A 238 11.58 -19.46 11.30
CA LEU A 238 10.70 -18.50 10.63
C LEU A 238 11.16 -17.06 10.89
N HIS A 239 11.65 -16.75 12.10
CA HIS A 239 12.29 -15.47 12.40
C HIS A 239 13.44 -15.19 11.45
N LYS A 240 14.39 -16.12 11.32
CA LYS A 240 15.52 -15.99 10.38
C LYS A 240 15.05 -15.86 8.92
N ALA A 241 14.06 -16.65 8.51
CA ALA A 241 13.51 -16.53 7.17
C ALA A 241 12.85 -15.17 6.92
N THR A 242 12.19 -14.58 7.93
CA THR A 242 11.64 -13.22 7.85
C THR A 242 12.73 -12.16 7.79
N GLU A 243 13.82 -12.28 8.56
CA GLU A 243 15.00 -11.41 8.45
C GLU A 243 15.57 -11.41 7.03
N ASP A 244 15.78 -12.60 6.47
CA ASP A 244 16.29 -12.78 5.11
C ASP A 244 15.30 -12.26 4.05
N LEU A 245 13.99 -12.36 4.32
CA LEU A 245 12.94 -11.80 3.45
C LEU A 245 12.92 -10.26 3.50
N VAL A 246 13.03 -9.66 4.68
CA VAL A 246 13.13 -8.20 4.82
C VAL A 246 14.38 -7.70 4.09
N ALA A 247 15.52 -8.38 4.23
CA ALA A 247 16.74 -8.08 3.48
C ALA A 247 16.51 -8.17 1.96
N ALA A 248 15.81 -9.19 1.49
CA ALA A 248 15.46 -9.33 0.08
C ALA A 248 14.56 -8.18 -0.42
N PHE A 249 13.68 -7.63 0.40
CA PHE A 249 12.77 -6.54 0.03
C PHE A 249 13.40 -5.15 -0.01
N LEU A 250 14.58 -4.95 0.59
CA LEU A 250 15.24 -3.64 0.65
C LEU A 250 15.35 -2.94 -0.72
N PRO A 251 15.75 -3.60 -1.84
CA PRO A 251 15.83 -2.94 -3.13
C PRO A 251 14.48 -2.43 -3.65
N LEU A 252 13.36 -3.09 -3.33
CA LEU A 252 12.03 -2.60 -3.72
C LEU A 252 11.61 -1.43 -2.81
N PHE A 253 11.85 -1.54 -1.50
CA PHE A 253 11.54 -0.45 -0.56
C PHE A 253 12.33 0.82 -0.86
N GLU A 254 13.64 0.74 -1.06
CA GLU A 254 14.46 1.92 -1.40
C GLU A 254 13.97 2.62 -2.67
N ARG A 255 13.48 1.87 -3.65
CA ARG A 255 12.90 2.43 -4.88
C ARG A 255 11.57 3.11 -4.63
N VAL A 256 10.67 2.47 -3.87
CA VAL A 256 9.40 3.09 -3.45
C VAL A 256 9.65 4.37 -2.66
N LEU A 257 10.51 4.32 -1.65
CA LEU A 257 10.83 5.49 -0.82
C LEU A 257 11.47 6.60 -1.65
N THR A 258 12.43 6.27 -2.53
CA THR A 258 13.06 7.22 -3.47
C THR A 258 12.03 7.87 -4.39
N ASP A 259 11.15 7.06 -4.98
CA ASP A 259 10.13 7.53 -5.92
C ASP A 259 9.02 8.34 -5.23
N SER A 260 8.87 8.20 -3.90
CA SER A 260 7.96 8.98 -3.06
C SER A 260 8.52 10.33 -2.61
N ILE A 261 9.79 10.63 -2.87
CA ILE A 261 10.38 11.96 -2.62
C ILE A 261 9.85 12.94 -3.69
N PRO A 262 9.12 14.01 -3.31
CA PRO A 262 8.50 14.93 -4.26
C PRO A 262 9.47 15.54 -5.27
N GLU A 263 10.68 15.89 -4.83
CA GLU A 263 11.73 16.53 -5.64
C GLU A 263 12.28 15.64 -6.76
N ASN A 264 12.04 14.33 -6.70
CA ASN A 264 12.44 13.43 -7.77
C ASN A 264 11.48 13.44 -8.97
N ASP A 265 10.27 14.00 -8.84
CA ASP A 265 9.29 14.19 -9.93
C ASP A 265 9.15 12.97 -10.88
N VAL A 266 8.90 11.80 -10.28
CA VAL A 266 8.93 10.52 -11.01
C VAL A 266 7.65 10.19 -11.77
N ILE A 267 6.62 11.03 -11.68
CA ILE A 267 5.34 10.81 -12.35
C ILE A 267 5.36 11.61 -13.66
N PRO A 268 5.54 10.97 -14.83
CA PRO A 268 5.62 11.69 -16.09
C PRO A 268 4.26 12.32 -16.45
N GLU A 269 4.32 13.55 -16.95
CA GLU A 269 3.24 14.23 -17.66
C GLU A 269 3.35 13.90 -19.15
N ARG A 270 2.42 13.10 -19.69
CA ARG A 270 2.50 12.62 -21.09
C ARG A 270 1.75 13.54 -22.05
N THR A 271 0.73 14.23 -21.54
CA THR A 271 -0.19 15.04 -22.31
C THR A 271 -0.13 16.52 -21.92
N THR A 272 -0.79 17.37 -22.70
CA THR A 272 -0.93 18.80 -22.40
C THR A 272 -1.72 19.08 -21.12
N GLY A 273 -2.51 18.12 -20.63
CA GLY A 273 -3.26 18.26 -19.38
C GLY A 273 -4.43 19.24 -19.44
N PHE A 274 -4.89 19.64 -20.64
CA PHE A 274 -6.09 20.47 -20.82
C PHE A 274 -6.81 20.09 -22.11
N TYR A 275 -8.13 20.26 -22.13
CA TYR A 275 -8.97 20.12 -23.31
C TYR A 275 -9.26 21.49 -23.93
N LYS A 276 -9.83 21.48 -25.13
CA LYS A 276 -10.38 22.68 -25.77
C LYS A 276 -11.57 22.29 -26.64
N TYR A 277 -12.48 23.21 -26.85
CA TYR A 277 -13.50 23.04 -27.89
C TYR A 277 -12.99 23.56 -29.23
N ASP A 278 -13.28 22.80 -30.29
CA ASP A 278 -13.08 23.25 -31.66
C ASP A 278 -14.38 23.87 -32.17
N ASP A 279 -14.48 25.19 -32.01
CA ASP A 279 -15.64 25.96 -32.46
C ASP A 279 -15.52 26.35 -33.95
N ASP A 280 -14.46 25.94 -34.66
CA ASP A 280 -14.31 26.27 -36.09
C ASP A 280 -15.38 25.56 -36.92
N GLY A 281 -16.22 26.36 -37.59
CA GLY A 281 -17.37 25.86 -38.33
C GLY A 281 -18.52 25.31 -37.48
N TYR A 282 -18.45 25.41 -36.14
CA TYR A 282 -19.55 25.02 -35.25
C TYR A 282 -20.60 26.15 -35.13
N PRO A 283 -21.91 25.85 -35.03
CA PRO A 283 -22.94 26.88 -34.88
C PRO A 283 -22.67 27.80 -33.69
N SER A 284 -23.03 29.08 -33.78
CA SER A 284 -22.96 29.98 -32.63
C SER A 284 -23.93 29.54 -31.51
N PRO A 285 -23.61 29.81 -30.23
CA PRO A 285 -24.48 29.46 -29.12
C PRO A 285 -25.86 30.12 -29.28
N PRO A 286 -26.94 29.43 -28.85
CA PRO A 286 -28.27 30.02 -28.85
C PRO A 286 -28.30 31.28 -27.97
N LYS A 287 -29.22 32.21 -28.26
CA LYS A 287 -29.36 33.45 -27.50
C LYS A 287 -30.72 33.48 -26.85
N TYR A 288 -30.78 33.70 -25.53
CA TYR A 288 -32.03 33.74 -24.76
C TYR A 288 -33.16 34.56 -25.42
N ARG A 289 -32.81 35.69 -26.05
CA ARG A 289 -33.77 36.56 -26.76
C ARG A 289 -34.52 35.90 -27.93
N ASP A 290 -34.00 34.80 -28.47
CA ASP A 290 -34.56 34.09 -29.62
C ASP A 290 -35.56 33.00 -29.18
N TYR A 291 -35.81 32.86 -27.86
CA TYR A 291 -36.63 31.81 -27.26
C TYR A 291 -37.86 32.36 -26.53
N PRO A 292 -38.98 31.59 -26.48
CA PRO A 292 -40.22 32.02 -25.85
C PRO A 292 -40.18 31.99 -24.31
N ASN A 293 -39.30 31.18 -23.71
CA ASN A 293 -39.11 31.04 -22.28
C ASN A 293 -37.72 30.48 -21.97
N GLY A 294 -37.33 30.49 -20.69
CA GLY A 294 -36.05 29.98 -20.22
C GLY A 294 -35.87 28.47 -20.43
N GLU A 295 -36.91 27.67 -20.21
CA GLU A 295 -36.83 26.21 -20.33
C GLU A 295 -36.46 25.75 -21.75
N ALA A 296 -37.04 26.38 -22.78
CA ALA A 296 -36.72 26.08 -24.18
C ALA A 296 -35.30 26.53 -24.54
N PHE A 297 -34.84 27.66 -24.00
CA PHE A 297 -33.47 28.14 -24.17
C PHE A 297 -32.49 27.19 -23.48
N GLU A 298 -32.68 26.88 -22.20
CA GLU A 298 -31.80 26.02 -21.40
C GLU A 298 -31.64 24.62 -22.02
N LYS A 299 -32.70 24.10 -22.64
CA LYS A 299 -32.63 22.82 -23.35
C LYS A 299 -31.73 22.89 -24.59
N ASP A 300 -31.95 23.86 -25.47
CA ASP A 300 -31.19 24.00 -26.71
C ASP A 300 -29.73 24.44 -26.46
N ASP A 301 -29.51 25.27 -25.43
CA ASP A 301 -28.19 25.69 -24.96
C ASP A 301 -27.38 24.49 -24.46
N ARG A 302 -27.99 23.66 -23.62
CA ARG A 302 -27.38 22.39 -23.18
C ARG A 302 -27.11 21.43 -24.33
N GLU A 303 -28.07 21.25 -25.25
CA GLU A 303 -27.85 20.41 -26.44
C GLU A 303 -26.74 20.96 -27.36
N TRP A 304 -26.57 22.29 -27.41
CA TRP A 304 -25.49 22.94 -28.15
C TRP A 304 -24.14 22.67 -27.48
N GLU A 305 -24.05 22.85 -26.15
CA GLU A 305 -22.85 22.58 -25.33
C GLU A 305 -22.41 21.11 -25.42
N GLU A 306 -23.34 20.16 -25.19
CA GLU A 306 -23.07 18.71 -25.21
C GLU A 306 -22.61 18.18 -26.58
N ARG A 307 -22.87 18.94 -27.67
CA ARG A 307 -22.49 18.56 -29.04
C ARG A 307 -21.25 19.30 -29.54
N ARG A 308 -20.69 20.24 -28.76
CA ARG A 308 -19.48 20.97 -29.15
C ARG A 308 -18.34 19.96 -29.39
N PRO A 309 -17.59 20.07 -30.50
CA PRO A 309 -16.47 19.18 -30.76
C PRO A 309 -15.36 19.36 -29.72
N LEU A 310 -15.24 18.41 -28.80
CA LEU A 310 -14.18 18.42 -27.80
C LEU A 310 -12.87 17.88 -28.40
N VAL A 311 -11.79 18.64 -28.24
CA VAL A 311 -10.44 18.19 -28.53
C VAL A 311 -9.77 17.75 -27.23
N MET A 312 -9.57 16.44 -27.13
CA MET A 312 -8.88 15.79 -26.01
C MET A 312 -7.43 16.28 -25.85
N PRO A 313 -6.87 16.23 -24.63
CA PRO A 313 -5.45 16.52 -24.39
C PRO A 313 -4.54 15.76 -25.37
N GLU A 314 -3.59 16.48 -25.96
CA GLU A 314 -2.66 15.92 -26.94
C GLU A 314 -1.33 15.56 -26.27
N VAL A 315 -0.53 14.71 -26.92
CA VAL A 315 0.87 14.52 -26.52
C VAL A 315 1.59 15.86 -26.51
N ARG A 316 2.38 16.11 -25.46
CA ARG A 316 3.14 17.35 -25.35
C ARG A 316 4.10 17.52 -26.55
N ARG A 317 4.35 18.77 -26.94
CA ARG A 317 5.14 19.09 -28.15
C ARG A 317 6.60 18.63 -28.07
N ASP A 318 7.17 18.61 -26.86
CA ASP A 318 8.48 18.07 -26.52
C ASP A 318 8.53 16.54 -26.64
N GLY A 319 7.37 15.86 -26.58
CA GLY A 319 7.28 14.41 -26.65
C GLY A 319 7.98 13.72 -25.47
N TYR A 320 8.34 12.45 -25.64
CA TYR A 320 9.12 11.74 -24.63
C TYR A 320 10.57 12.24 -24.64
N GLU A 321 11.06 12.64 -23.46
CA GLU A 321 12.45 13.05 -23.23
C GLU A 321 13.25 11.86 -22.67
N PRO A 322 14.17 11.26 -23.46
CA PRO A 322 15.03 10.18 -22.97
C PRO A 322 15.89 10.63 -21.79
N GLY A 323 16.05 9.78 -20.77
CA GLY A 323 16.81 10.13 -19.57
C GLY A 323 15.97 10.71 -18.44
N LYS A 324 14.80 11.31 -18.72
CA LYS A 324 13.97 11.98 -17.71
C LYS A 324 13.32 10.98 -16.75
N LEU A 325 12.76 9.89 -17.28
CA LEU A 325 12.02 8.89 -16.50
C LEU A 325 12.90 8.20 -15.45
N GLU A 326 14.18 7.97 -15.77
CA GLU A 326 15.13 7.30 -14.89
C GLU A 326 15.84 8.22 -13.89
N LYS A 327 15.63 9.54 -13.98
CA LYS A 327 16.31 10.55 -13.18
C LYS A 327 15.77 10.57 -11.75
N ARG A 328 16.63 10.26 -10.78
CA ARG A 328 16.35 10.39 -9.33
C ARG A 328 17.54 11.02 -8.68
N GLU A 329 17.45 12.32 -8.43
CA GLU A 329 18.55 13.10 -7.85
C GLU A 329 18.77 12.73 -6.39
N ILE A 330 17.69 12.46 -5.66
CA ILE A 330 17.70 12.11 -4.25
C ILE A 330 17.45 10.62 -4.11
N LYS A 331 18.23 9.93 -3.30
CA LYS A 331 18.08 8.49 -3.03
C LYS A 331 17.77 8.27 -1.55
N TYR A 332 16.81 7.38 -1.29
CA TYR A 332 16.48 6.94 0.05
C TYR A 332 17.14 5.56 0.30
N GLY A 333 18.34 5.56 0.86
CA GLY A 333 19.07 4.34 1.22
C GLY A 333 18.74 3.86 2.63
N LEU A 334 18.58 2.54 2.79
CA LEU A 334 18.29 1.87 4.07
C LEU A 334 19.51 1.20 4.72
N GLY A 335 20.62 1.05 3.98
CA GLY A 335 21.88 0.51 4.51
C GLY A 335 22.36 1.26 5.76
N GLY A 336 22.75 0.52 6.79
CA GLY A 336 23.25 1.06 8.07
C GLY A 336 22.16 1.66 8.98
N ARG A 337 20.87 1.55 8.63
CA ARG A 337 19.76 2.05 9.45
C ARG A 337 19.14 0.95 10.30
N ILE A 338 18.52 1.38 11.41
CA ILE A 338 17.45 0.61 12.04
C ILE A 338 16.14 1.00 11.33
N ILE A 339 15.43 0.02 10.79
CA ILE A 339 14.11 0.19 10.19
C ILE A 339 13.06 -0.51 11.04
N GLN A 340 11.82 -0.03 11.03
CA GLN A 340 10.74 -0.67 11.76
C GLN A 340 9.75 -1.30 10.77
N VAL A 341 9.47 -2.59 10.95
CA VAL A 341 8.61 -3.36 10.03
C VAL A 341 7.54 -4.09 10.81
N ILE A 342 6.30 -3.99 10.34
CA ILE A 342 5.17 -4.79 10.80
C ILE A 342 5.04 -5.97 9.84
N VAL A 343 4.98 -7.19 10.40
CA VAL A 343 4.93 -8.44 9.62
C VAL A 343 3.52 -9.03 9.69
N LYS A 344 2.98 -9.42 8.53
CA LYS A 344 1.69 -10.10 8.42
C LYS A 344 1.81 -11.33 7.50
N LEU A 345 1.31 -12.47 7.96
CA LEU A 345 1.22 -13.70 7.18
C LEU A 345 -0.25 -14.12 7.14
N ALA A 346 -0.79 -14.25 5.94
CA ALA A 346 -2.19 -14.64 5.74
C ALA A 346 -2.33 -15.53 4.51
N ASN A 347 -3.25 -16.48 4.61
CA ASN A 347 -3.59 -17.38 3.53
C ASN A 347 -5.07 -17.22 3.18
N ILE A 348 -5.39 -17.30 1.89
CA ILE A 348 -6.75 -17.44 1.40
C ILE A 348 -6.93 -18.88 0.92
N TYR A 349 -7.97 -19.55 1.41
CA TYR A 349 -8.39 -20.88 1.01
C TYR A 349 -9.76 -20.83 0.34
N LEU A 350 -9.89 -21.57 -0.75
CA LEU A 350 -11.14 -21.81 -1.46
C LEU A 350 -11.43 -23.31 -1.45
N THR A 351 -12.71 -23.67 -1.30
CA THR A 351 -13.16 -25.06 -1.33
C THR A 351 -14.24 -25.23 -2.40
N PRO A 352 -14.55 -26.45 -2.86
CA PRO A 352 -15.67 -26.68 -3.77
C PRO A 352 -17.02 -26.11 -3.26
N GLU A 353 -17.22 -26.07 -1.94
CA GLU A 353 -18.41 -25.51 -1.29
C GLU A 353 -18.40 -23.98 -1.23
N ASN A 354 -17.21 -23.37 -1.17
CA ASN A 354 -17.02 -21.92 -1.19
C ASN A 354 -15.92 -21.54 -2.21
N PRO A 355 -16.24 -21.60 -3.53
CA PRO A 355 -15.25 -21.62 -4.61
C PRO A 355 -14.79 -20.23 -5.06
N GLU A 356 -15.38 -19.16 -4.52
CA GLU A 356 -15.17 -17.78 -4.97
C GLU A 356 -14.70 -16.90 -3.79
N TYR A 357 -13.65 -16.12 -4.01
CA TYR A 357 -13.24 -15.04 -3.12
C TYR A 357 -13.75 -13.71 -3.70
N PRO A 358 -14.60 -12.95 -2.98
CA PRO A 358 -15.24 -11.74 -3.51
C PRO A 358 -14.29 -10.54 -3.65
N GLY A 359 -13.04 -10.65 -3.20
CA GLY A 359 -12.09 -9.53 -3.14
C GLY A 359 -12.11 -8.79 -1.81
N GLY A 360 -11.21 -7.80 -1.68
CA GLY A 360 -11.11 -6.91 -0.53
C GLY A 360 -11.73 -5.53 -0.79
N SER A 361 -11.91 -4.75 0.28
CA SER A 361 -12.25 -3.33 0.18
C SER A 361 -11.04 -2.50 -0.24
N TRP A 362 -11.28 -1.31 -0.81
CA TRP A 362 -10.24 -0.31 -0.98
C TRP A 362 -9.74 0.17 0.39
N HIS A 363 -8.43 0.14 0.61
CA HIS A 363 -7.80 0.59 1.86
C HIS A 363 -6.34 0.98 1.67
N VAL A 364 -5.80 1.68 2.66
CA VAL A 364 -4.36 1.85 2.92
C VAL A 364 -4.02 1.07 4.19
N GLU A 365 -2.73 0.78 4.40
CA GLU A 365 -2.29 0.01 5.56
C GLU A 365 -2.12 0.91 6.78
N GLY A 366 -2.59 0.42 7.93
CA GLY A 366 -2.49 1.15 9.18
C GLY A 366 -3.27 2.46 9.20
N MET A 367 -2.87 3.32 10.13
CA MET A 367 -3.39 4.66 10.45
C MET A 367 -2.17 5.54 10.76
N LYS A 368 -2.39 6.80 11.09
CA LYS A 368 -1.30 7.74 11.39
C LYS A 368 -0.41 7.30 12.57
N ASN A 369 -0.97 6.48 13.47
CA ASN A 369 -0.26 5.83 14.57
C ASN A 369 0.91 4.99 14.06
N GLU A 370 0.74 4.24 12.98
CA GLU A 370 1.77 3.32 12.48
C GLU A 370 2.80 4.01 11.58
N ALA A 371 2.45 5.14 10.95
CA ALA A 371 3.34 5.87 10.03
C ALA A 371 3.95 4.98 8.93
N ILE A 372 3.15 4.06 8.37
CA ILE A 372 3.58 3.17 7.28
C ILE A 372 3.80 4.01 6.02
N ALA A 373 5.03 3.99 5.50
CA ALA A 373 5.42 4.68 4.27
C ALA A 373 5.30 3.78 3.04
N ALA A 374 5.61 2.50 3.18
CA ALA A 374 5.59 1.54 2.07
C ALA A 374 5.10 0.17 2.52
N SER A 375 4.41 -0.52 1.60
CA SER A 375 3.95 -1.88 1.79
C SER A 375 4.63 -2.80 0.79
N GLY A 376 5.14 -3.93 1.28
CA GLY A 376 5.75 -4.99 0.48
C GLY A 376 4.96 -6.28 0.63
N ILE A 377 4.68 -6.98 -0.47
CA ILE A 377 3.91 -8.23 -0.46
C ILE A 377 4.66 -9.29 -1.28
N TYR A 378 4.87 -10.46 -0.69
CA TYR A 378 5.39 -11.65 -1.35
C TYR A 378 4.32 -12.73 -1.47
N TYR A 379 3.96 -13.10 -2.71
CA TYR A 379 3.04 -14.19 -3.02
C TYR A 379 3.81 -15.50 -3.11
N TYR A 380 3.99 -16.18 -1.99
CA TYR A 380 4.98 -17.26 -1.88
C TYR A 380 4.48 -18.62 -2.36
N ASP A 381 3.16 -18.85 -2.40
CA ASP A 381 2.57 -20.12 -2.78
C ASP A 381 1.12 -19.91 -3.26
N GLU A 382 0.76 -20.51 -4.39
CA GLU A 382 -0.61 -20.48 -4.93
C GLU A 382 -0.92 -21.80 -5.63
N ASP A 383 -2.17 -22.26 -5.54
CA ASP A 383 -2.61 -23.48 -6.21
C ASP A 383 -4.10 -23.44 -6.53
N ASN A 384 -4.46 -23.98 -7.70
CA ASN A 384 -5.83 -24.17 -8.15
C ASN A 384 -6.76 -22.93 -8.07
N ILE A 385 -6.23 -21.74 -8.37
CA ILE A 385 -7.03 -20.50 -8.47
C ILE A 385 -6.90 -19.87 -9.86
N THR A 386 -7.88 -19.07 -10.25
CA THR A 386 -7.77 -18.18 -11.41
C THR A 386 -6.74 -17.09 -11.16
N GLU A 387 -6.33 -16.39 -12.23
CA GLU A 387 -5.45 -15.21 -12.12
C GLU A 387 -6.04 -14.21 -11.11
N SER A 388 -5.24 -13.82 -10.13
CA SER A 388 -5.62 -12.85 -9.09
C SER A 388 -4.87 -11.54 -9.30
N HIS A 389 -5.44 -10.44 -8.80
CA HIS A 389 -4.87 -9.10 -8.98
C HIS A 389 -4.90 -8.28 -7.69
N LEU A 390 -3.94 -7.37 -7.59
CA LEU A 390 -3.91 -6.25 -6.64
C LEU A 390 -4.16 -4.96 -7.43
N ALA A 391 -5.32 -4.35 -7.24
CA ALA A 391 -5.71 -3.11 -7.92
C ALA A 391 -5.31 -1.88 -7.09
N PHE A 392 -5.00 -0.78 -7.76
CA PHE A 392 -4.49 0.45 -7.18
C PHE A 392 -5.27 1.67 -7.69
N ARG A 393 -5.49 2.63 -6.79
CA ARG A 393 -5.99 3.98 -7.11
C ARG A 393 -5.36 5.01 -6.19
N THR A 394 -5.45 6.28 -6.55
CA THR A 394 -4.94 7.38 -5.73
C THR A 394 -5.85 8.59 -5.84
N ALA A 395 -5.93 9.35 -4.74
CA ALA A 395 -6.55 10.66 -4.74
C ALA A 395 -5.73 11.59 -5.64
N VAL A 396 -6.40 12.54 -6.30
CA VAL A 396 -5.74 13.50 -7.18
C VAL A 396 -6.18 14.91 -6.88
N VAL A 397 -5.31 15.86 -7.15
CA VAL A 397 -5.70 17.27 -7.17
C VAL A 397 -6.62 17.49 -8.38
N PRO A 398 -7.73 18.24 -8.21
CA PRO A 398 -8.53 18.71 -9.33
C PRO A 398 -7.68 19.31 -10.46
N PRO A 399 -8.10 19.17 -11.73
CA PRO A 399 -7.39 19.82 -12.83
C PRO A 399 -7.47 21.35 -12.71
N ASP A 400 -6.37 22.06 -12.97
CA ASP A 400 -6.34 23.55 -12.88
C ASP A 400 -6.88 24.26 -14.14
N ASN A 401 -7.14 23.54 -15.22
CA ASN A 401 -7.42 24.10 -16.56
C ASN A 401 -8.74 23.59 -17.16
N TYR A 402 -9.87 23.88 -16.51
CA TYR A 402 -11.22 23.63 -17.03
C TYR A 402 -12.02 24.94 -17.20
N GLU A 403 -12.98 24.94 -18.13
CA GLU A 403 -13.92 26.06 -18.29
C GLU A 403 -14.92 26.08 -17.12
N GLN A 404 -15.18 27.24 -16.52
CA GLN A 404 -16.08 27.35 -15.37
C GLN A 404 -17.48 26.80 -15.72
N ASN A 405 -17.99 25.89 -14.89
CA ASN A 405 -19.26 25.15 -15.07
C ASN A 405 -19.30 24.14 -16.23
N ASP A 406 -18.17 23.82 -16.88
CA ASP A 406 -18.14 22.84 -17.96
C ASP A 406 -18.00 21.40 -17.45
N ASP A 407 -19.10 20.88 -16.89
CA ASP A 407 -19.20 19.49 -16.46
C ASP A 407 -18.86 18.52 -17.60
N HIS A 408 -19.31 18.86 -18.81
CA HIS A 408 -19.18 18.00 -19.99
C HIS A 408 -17.71 17.81 -20.38
N GLY A 409 -16.95 18.91 -20.49
CA GLY A 409 -15.52 18.88 -20.79
C GLY A 409 -14.72 18.12 -19.72
N CYS A 410 -15.05 18.32 -18.43
CA CYS A 410 -14.42 17.63 -17.31
C CYS A 410 -14.65 16.11 -17.34
N ILE A 411 -15.90 15.69 -17.54
CA ILE A 411 -16.28 14.27 -17.62
C ILE A 411 -15.59 13.59 -18.80
N LEU A 412 -15.62 14.21 -19.98
CA LEU A 412 -15.01 13.61 -21.17
C LEU A 412 -13.48 13.59 -21.11
N SER A 413 -12.85 14.57 -20.47
CA SER A 413 -11.39 14.71 -20.46
C SER A 413 -10.71 13.94 -19.34
N TRP A 414 -11.27 13.96 -18.13
CA TRP A 414 -10.70 13.29 -16.94
C TRP A 414 -11.60 12.23 -16.33
N GLY A 415 -12.87 12.13 -16.74
CA GLY A 415 -13.84 11.24 -16.08
C GLY A 415 -14.28 11.75 -14.71
N LEU A 416 -14.13 13.06 -14.45
CA LEU A 416 -14.50 13.69 -13.20
C LEU A 416 -15.86 14.38 -13.34
N GLU A 417 -16.82 13.96 -12.53
CA GLU A 417 -18.14 14.57 -12.41
C GLU A 417 -18.12 15.64 -11.32
N ARG A 418 -18.92 16.70 -11.46
CA ARG A 418 -19.14 17.71 -10.42
C ARG A 418 -19.61 17.03 -9.13
N GLU A 419 -19.02 17.39 -8.00
CA GLU A 419 -19.25 16.77 -6.68
C GLU A 419 -18.90 15.26 -6.63
N GLY A 420 -18.34 14.69 -7.70
CA GLY A 420 -17.86 13.33 -7.78
C GLY A 420 -16.44 13.17 -7.22
N PRO A 421 -15.95 11.93 -7.06
CA PRO A 421 -14.67 11.67 -6.41
C PRO A 421 -13.47 12.06 -7.31
N CYS A 422 -12.53 12.83 -6.75
CA CYS A 422 -11.24 13.14 -7.39
C CYS A 422 -10.24 11.98 -7.26
N VAL A 423 -10.42 10.94 -8.09
CA VAL A 423 -9.58 9.73 -8.07
C VAL A 423 -9.08 9.35 -9.46
N ASN A 424 -7.86 8.82 -9.52
CA ASN A 424 -7.37 8.08 -10.68
C ASN A 424 -7.17 6.60 -10.37
N GLU A 425 -7.79 5.74 -11.18
CA GLU A 425 -7.57 4.29 -11.17
C GLU A 425 -6.25 3.97 -11.88
N LEU A 426 -5.25 3.56 -11.09
CA LEU A 426 -3.85 3.34 -11.54
C LEU A 426 -3.65 1.96 -12.20
N GLY A 427 -4.67 1.11 -12.21
CA GLY A 427 -4.63 -0.24 -12.77
C GLY A 427 -4.34 -1.30 -11.71
N SER A 428 -3.80 -2.44 -12.14
CA SER A 428 -3.58 -3.58 -11.25
C SER A 428 -2.32 -4.38 -11.58
N VAL A 429 -1.82 -5.11 -10.59
CA VAL A 429 -0.69 -6.04 -10.72
C VAL A 429 -1.26 -7.46 -10.64
N ILE A 430 -0.85 -8.35 -11.55
CA ILE A 430 -1.16 -9.78 -11.45
C ILE A 430 -0.39 -10.32 -10.25
N THR A 431 -1.02 -11.13 -9.40
CA THR A 431 -0.42 -11.60 -8.14
C THR A 431 -0.13 -13.09 -8.17
N CYS A 432 0.72 -13.50 -9.10
CA CYS A 432 1.15 -14.89 -9.27
C CYS A 432 2.24 -15.30 -8.26
N GLN A 433 2.48 -16.61 -8.15
CA GLN A 433 3.52 -17.18 -7.31
C GLN A 433 4.88 -16.56 -7.61
N ASP A 434 5.66 -16.40 -6.55
CA ASP A 434 7.02 -15.86 -6.53
C ASP A 434 7.12 -14.36 -6.80
N ARG A 435 5.98 -13.68 -7.02
CA ARG A 435 5.95 -12.23 -7.19
C ARG A 435 6.10 -11.49 -5.87
N CYS A 436 7.04 -10.56 -5.87
CA CYS A 436 7.19 -9.52 -4.87
C CYS A 436 6.67 -8.19 -5.44
N ILE A 437 5.90 -7.45 -4.64
CA ILE A 437 5.38 -6.12 -5.00
C ILE A 437 5.71 -5.17 -3.86
N ALA A 438 6.16 -3.96 -4.17
CA ALA A 438 6.24 -2.87 -3.20
C ALA A 438 5.61 -1.59 -3.76
N PHE A 439 4.91 -0.84 -2.90
CA PHE A 439 4.20 0.37 -3.28
C PHE A 439 4.10 1.34 -2.10
N PRO A 440 3.94 2.65 -2.35
CA PRO A 440 3.79 3.63 -1.28
C PRO A 440 2.41 3.48 -0.63
N ASN A 441 2.33 3.71 0.68
CA ASN A 441 1.08 3.59 1.42
C ASN A 441 0.07 4.72 1.11
N THR A 442 0.47 5.70 0.28
CA THR A 442 -0.39 6.72 -0.33
C THR A 442 -1.25 6.20 -1.48
N TYR A 443 -0.95 4.99 -1.98
CA TYR A 443 -1.78 4.32 -2.98
C TYR A 443 -2.76 3.38 -2.28
N GLN A 444 -4.05 3.72 -2.43
CA GLN A 444 -5.10 2.84 -1.96
C GLN A 444 -5.13 1.61 -2.86
N HIS A 445 -5.30 0.45 -2.23
CA HIS A 445 -5.29 -0.80 -2.96
C HIS A 445 -6.42 -1.72 -2.53
N ARG A 446 -6.73 -2.70 -3.37
CA ARG A 446 -7.65 -3.79 -3.05
C ARG A 446 -7.24 -5.08 -3.74
N VAL A 447 -7.54 -6.19 -3.09
CA VAL A 447 -7.47 -7.51 -3.71
C VAL A 447 -8.69 -7.67 -4.62
N SER A 448 -8.48 -8.00 -5.90
CA SER A 448 -9.58 -8.30 -6.82
C SER A 448 -10.21 -9.67 -6.53
N PRO A 449 -11.47 -9.89 -6.94
CA PRO A 449 -12.09 -11.21 -6.85
C PRO A 449 -11.32 -12.28 -7.65
N PHE A 450 -11.35 -13.52 -7.19
CA PHE A 450 -10.82 -14.69 -7.90
C PHE A 450 -11.54 -15.96 -7.44
N GLU A 451 -11.43 -17.06 -8.20
CA GLU A 451 -12.14 -18.31 -7.92
C GLU A 451 -11.27 -19.53 -8.15
N LEU A 452 -11.79 -20.72 -7.82
CA LEU A 452 -11.14 -21.99 -8.14
C LEU A 452 -11.05 -22.22 -9.66
N LEU A 453 -9.88 -22.64 -10.14
CA LEU A 453 -9.69 -23.03 -11.54
C LEU A 453 -10.40 -24.37 -11.84
N ASP A 454 -10.14 -25.40 -11.03
CA ASP A 454 -10.89 -26.64 -10.96
C ASP A 454 -11.80 -26.60 -9.73
N LYS A 455 -13.09 -26.27 -9.94
CA LYS A 455 -14.10 -26.16 -8.88
C LYS A 455 -14.37 -27.49 -8.12
N SER A 456 -13.79 -28.62 -8.55
CA SER A 456 -13.90 -29.90 -7.85
C SER A 456 -12.82 -30.14 -6.80
N LYS A 457 -11.78 -29.28 -6.74
CA LYS A 457 -10.66 -29.40 -5.81
C LYS A 457 -10.49 -28.11 -5.01
N PRO A 458 -9.94 -28.17 -3.78
CA PRO A 458 -9.59 -26.96 -3.05
C PRO A 458 -8.45 -26.20 -3.75
N GLY A 459 -8.28 -24.94 -3.38
CA GLY A 459 -7.23 -24.06 -3.89
C GLY A 459 -6.85 -23.01 -2.86
N TYR A 460 -5.74 -22.31 -3.07
CA TYR A 460 -5.27 -21.31 -2.13
C TYR A 460 -4.37 -20.25 -2.76
N ARG A 461 -4.24 -19.13 -2.04
CA ARG A 461 -3.23 -18.09 -2.26
C ARG A 461 -2.58 -17.74 -0.92
N LYS A 462 -1.27 -17.71 -0.84
CA LYS A 462 -0.56 -17.44 0.42
C LYS A 462 0.42 -16.27 0.29
N ILE A 463 0.43 -15.41 1.30
CA ILE A 463 1.24 -14.17 1.27
C ILE A 463 2.01 -13.92 2.56
N VAL A 464 3.14 -13.23 2.42
CA VAL A 464 3.77 -12.45 3.49
C VAL A 464 3.66 -10.97 3.11
N ALA A 465 3.13 -10.14 4.00
CA ALA A 465 3.13 -8.69 3.88
C ALA A 465 4.09 -8.07 4.91
N LEU A 466 4.83 -7.07 4.46
CA LEU A 466 5.82 -6.31 5.22
C LEU A 466 5.44 -4.83 5.11
N PHE A 467 5.03 -4.22 6.22
CA PHE A 467 4.69 -2.79 6.25
C PHE A 467 5.85 -2.03 6.86
N LEU A 468 6.55 -1.27 6.02
CA LEU A 468 7.69 -0.45 6.41
C LEU A 468 7.20 0.88 6.98
N ILE A 469 7.48 1.11 8.25
CA ILE A 469 7.31 2.42 8.88
C ILE A 469 8.31 3.40 8.26
N ASP A 470 7.90 4.65 8.06
CA ASP A 470 8.78 5.72 7.59
C ASP A 470 10.08 5.75 8.40
N PRO A 471 11.25 5.51 7.79
CA PRO A 471 12.52 5.50 8.52
C PRO A 471 12.90 6.85 9.16
N ALA A 472 12.23 7.95 8.81
CA ALA A 472 12.39 9.25 9.46
C ALA A 472 11.49 9.43 10.70
N ILE A 473 10.57 8.51 10.97
CA ILE A 473 9.63 8.55 12.09
C ILE A 473 9.84 7.35 13.00
N HIS A 474 10.08 7.60 14.28
CA HIS A 474 10.13 6.53 15.29
C HIS A 474 8.74 6.23 15.88
N ARG A 475 8.48 4.95 16.12
CA ARG A 475 7.31 4.43 16.83
C ARG A 475 7.71 3.41 17.91
N PRO A 476 6.94 3.29 19.02
CA PRO A 476 7.18 2.22 19.99
C PRO A 476 7.15 0.85 19.32
N SER A 477 8.11 -0.02 19.66
CA SER A 477 8.35 -1.30 18.99
C SER A 477 8.52 -2.45 19.99
N THR A 478 8.71 -3.67 19.48
CA THR A 478 9.03 -4.85 20.29
C THR A 478 10.38 -4.74 21.04
N THR A 479 11.20 -3.72 20.76
CA THR A 479 12.44 -3.45 21.51
C THR A 479 12.17 -2.85 22.89
N THR A 480 11.09 -2.09 23.03
CA THR A 480 10.69 -1.42 24.28
C THR A 480 9.43 -2.01 24.90
N VAL A 481 8.59 -2.67 24.10
CA VAL A 481 7.42 -3.42 24.54
C VAL A 481 7.80 -4.89 24.72
N PRO A 482 7.72 -5.48 25.93
CA PRO A 482 7.94 -6.91 26.13
C PRO A 482 6.83 -7.76 25.49
N PRO A 483 7.06 -9.06 25.26
CA PRO A 483 6.02 -9.97 24.79
C PRO A 483 4.76 -9.90 25.65
N GLN A 484 3.62 -9.69 25.00
CA GLN A 484 2.33 -9.53 25.66
C GLN A 484 1.61 -10.88 25.85
N GLN A 485 2.03 -11.94 25.16
CA GLN A 485 1.43 -13.26 25.20
C GLN A 485 1.63 -13.92 26.58
N LYS A 486 0.55 -14.17 27.33
CA LYS A 486 0.66 -14.80 28.65
C LYS A 486 1.30 -16.20 28.58
N GLU A 487 0.98 -16.95 27.53
CA GLU A 487 1.46 -18.31 27.27
C GLU A 487 2.97 -18.39 27.02
N TRP A 488 3.62 -17.30 26.56
CA TRP A 488 5.07 -17.32 26.28
C TRP A 488 5.93 -17.26 27.55
N ARG A 489 5.34 -16.96 28.71
CA ARG A 489 6.05 -16.79 29.97
C ARG A 489 6.79 -18.04 30.40
N ALA A 490 6.13 -19.19 30.33
CA ALA A 490 6.72 -20.47 30.69
C ALA A 490 7.94 -20.77 29.81
N SER A 491 7.86 -20.50 28.50
CA SER A 491 8.97 -20.64 27.56
C SER A 491 10.12 -19.68 27.89
N GLY A 492 9.82 -18.42 28.22
CA GLY A 492 10.82 -17.43 28.64
C GLY A 492 11.54 -17.79 29.94
N ILE A 493 10.81 -18.24 30.97
CA ILE A 493 11.36 -18.72 32.23
C ILE A 493 12.27 -19.92 31.99
N ASN A 494 11.82 -20.88 31.17
CA ASN A 494 12.59 -22.10 30.86
C ASN A 494 13.82 -21.83 30.00
N ALA A 495 13.80 -20.80 29.16
CA ALA A 495 14.93 -20.41 28.32
C ALA A 495 16.04 -19.72 29.13
N ASN A 496 15.71 -19.09 30.25
CA ASN A 496 16.70 -18.47 31.13
C ASN A 496 17.14 -19.45 32.26
N PRO A 497 18.40 -19.91 32.29
CA PRO A 497 18.84 -20.91 33.26
C PRO A 497 18.68 -20.49 34.73
N ILE A 498 18.81 -19.20 35.02
CA ILE A 498 18.71 -18.64 36.37
C ILE A 498 17.24 -18.64 36.81
N LEU A 499 16.35 -18.14 35.97
CA LEU A 499 14.91 -18.14 36.25
C LEU A 499 14.39 -19.58 36.35
N LYS A 500 14.77 -20.45 35.41
CA LYS A 500 14.41 -21.87 35.46
C LYS A 500 14.83 -22.52 36.78
N ALA A 501 16.07 -22.31 37.22
CA ALA A 501 16.57 -22.87 38.47
C ALA A 501 15.84 -22.31 39.71
N ALA A 502 15.38 -21.07 39.66
CA ALA A 502 14.57 -20.46 40.72
C ALA A 502 13.14 -21.03 40.73
N PHE A 503 12.47 -21.04 39.57
CA PHE A 503 11.09 -21.53 39.43
C PHE A 503 10.95 -23.03 39.69
N ASN A 504 11.97 -23.85 39.37
CA ASN A 504 11.98 -25.28 39.70
C ASN A 504 11.96 -25.57 41.21
N LYS A 505 12.21 -24.58 42.07
CA LYS A 505 12.14 -24.72 43.54
C LYS A 505 10.76 -24.34 44.10
N LEU A 506 9.89 -23.76 43.28
CA LEU A 506 8.56 -23.30 43.70
C LEU A 506 7.54 -24.43 43.51
N ALA A 507 6.58 -24.52 44.42
CA ALA A 507 5.43 -25.41 44.25
C ALA A 507 4.51 -24.86 43.13
N PRO A 508 3.79 -25.72 42.39
CA PRO A 508 2.89 -25.29 41.31
C PRO A 508 1.92 -24.19 41.75
N GLU A 509 1.38 -24.26 42.97
CA GLU A 509 0.44 -23.28 43.51
C GLU A 509 1.07 -21.88 43.67
N ILE A 510 2.38 -21.81 43.92
CA ILE A 510 3.11 -20.55 44.00
C ILE A 510 3.36 -19.98 42.61
N ILE A 511 3.64 -20.84 41.62
CA ILE A 511 3.80 -20.43 40.22
C ILE A 511 2.47 -19.88 39.70
N ASP A 512 1.37 -20.58 39.93
CA ASP A 512 0.02 -20.12 39.57
C ASP A 512 -0.31 -18.78 40.23
N HIS A 513 0.06 -18.60 41.50
CA HIS A 513 -0.15 -17.34 42.20
C HIS A 513 0.71 -16.21 41.61
N ILE A 514 1.98 -16.45 41.30
CA ILE A 514 2.83 -15.48 40.60
C ILE A 514 2.21 -15.10 39.25
N ASP A 515 1.77 -16.08 38.46
CA ASP A 515 1.13 -15.84 37.16
C ASP A 515 -0.19 -15.08 37.26
N SER A 516 -0.90 -15.21 38.39
CA SER A 516 -2.12 -14.43 38.65
C SER A 516 -1.87 -12.96 38.98
N MET A 517 -0.67 -12.62 39.46
CA MET A 517 -0.29 -11.26 39.87
C MET A 517 0.43 -10.47 38.78
N VAL A 518 0.71 -11.07 37.63
CA VAL A 518 1.51 -10.41 36.60
C VAL A 518 0.63 -9.50 35.76
N GLU A 519 1.09 -8.27 35.66
CA GLU A 519 0.53 -7.25 34.78
C GLU A 519 1.22 -7.20 33.40
N GLY A 520 0.56 -6.59 32.42
CA GLY A 520 1.14 -6.32 31.09
C GLY A 520 1.10 -7.46 30.09
N THR A 521 0.65 -8.65 30.49
CA THR A 521 0.32 -9.74 29.54
C THR A 521 -1.15 -9.73 29.17
N MET A 522 -1.54 -10.44 28.11
CA MET A 522 -2.90 -10.72 27.70
C MET A 522 -3.07 -12.21 27.42
N THR A 523 -4.24 -12.76 27.74
CA THR A 523 -4.61 -14.10 27.28
C THR A 523 -4.99 -14.05 25.81
N ARG A 524 -5.12 -15.22 25.17
CA ARG A 524 -5.58 -15.30 23.79
C ARG A 524 -6.98 -14.69 23.62
N GLU A 525 -7.89 -14.98 24.55
CA GLU A 525 -9.27 -14.47 24.54
C GLU A 525 -9.31 -12.95 24.66
N GLU A 526 -8.44 -12.36 25.50
CA GLU A 526 -8.33 -10.91 25.63
C GLU A 526 -7.74 -10.27 24.36
N ALA A 527 -6.72 -10.90 23.76
CA ALA A 527 -6.15 -10.46 22.49
C ALA A 527 -7.19 -10.50 21.36
N ASP A 528 -8.02 -11.54 21.32
CA ASP A 528 -9.11 -11.69 20.35
C ASP A 528 -10.19 -10.62 20.56
N ALA A 529 -10.53 -10.29 21.81
CA ALA A 529 -11.46 -9.20 22.11
C ALA A 529 -10.93 -7.84 21.63
N TYR A 530 -9.67 -7.51 21.91
CA TYR A 530 -9.04 -6.28 21.40
C TYR A 530 -8.94 -6.26 19.87
N ARG A 531 -8.67 -7.42 19.25
CA ARG A 531 -8.65 -7.53 17.80
C ARG A 531 -10.00 -7.16 17.18
N LEU A 532 -11.11 -7.63 17.74
CA LEU A 532 -12.45 -7.28 17.25
C LEU A 532 -12.71 -5.77 17.35
N GLU A 533 -12.40 -5.16 18.50
CA GLU A 533 -12.54 -3.72 18.69
C GLU A 533 -11.65 -2.92 17.72
N LEU A 534 -10.40 -3.35 17.53
CA LEU A 534 -9.48 -2.74 16.58
C LEU A 534 -10.00 -2.88 15.15
N MET A 535 -10.52 -4.05 14.76
CA MET A 535 -11.09 -4.26 13.42
C MET A 535 -12.32 -3.37 13.17
N ASP A 536 -13.19 -3.19 14.16
CA ASP A 536 -14.32 -2.29 14.08
C ASP A 536 -13.87 -0.83 13.91
N GLU A 537 -12.85 -0.41 14.66
CA GLU A 537 -12.21 0.90 14.50
C GLU A 537 -11.63 1.08 13.10
N ARG A 538 -10.87 0.09 12.59
CA ARG A 538 -10.25 0.14 11.26
C ARG A 538 -11.30 0.15 10.15
N LYS A 539 -12.42 -0.58 10.31
CA LYS A 539 -13.52 -0.54 9.35
C LYS A 539 -14.18 0.84 9.30
N ALA A 540 -14.36 1.49 10.44
CA ALA A 540 -14.86 2.87 10.50
C ALA A 540 -13.85 3.85 9.90
N PHE A 541 -12.56 3.71 10.20
CA PHE A 541 -11.48 4.50 9.61
C PHE A 541 -11.46 4.37 8.09
N VAL A 542 -11.45 3.16 7.54
CA VAL A 542 -11.39 2.93 6.08
C VAL A 542 -12.53 3.66 5.37
N ARG A 543 -13.76 3.56 5.88
CA ARG A 543 -14.90 4.30 5.32
C ARG A 543 -14.70 5.81 5.38
N ASN A 544 -14.32 6.35 6.54
CA ASN A 544 -14.13 7.79 6.72
C ASN A 544 -12.96 8.32 5.88
N ASN A 545 -11.88 7.56 5.74
CA ASN A 545 -10.71 7.92 4.92
C ASN A 545 -11.05 7.87 3.42
N ASP A 546 -11.88 6.91 3.02
CA ASP A 546 -12.40 6.87 1.66
C ASP A 546 -13.26 8.11 1.40
N GLU A 547 -14.23 8.41 2.25
CA GLU A 547 -15.13 9.57 2.09
C GLU A 547 -14.42 10.93 2.17
N ALA A 548 -13.47 11.10 3.10
CA ALA A 548 -12.89 12.40 3.42
C ALA A 548 -11.56 12.70 2.71
N PHE A 549 -10.83 11.70 2.21
CA PHE A 549 -9.53 11.90 1.54
C PHE A 549 -9.55 11.38 0.10
N PHE A 550 -9.87 10.09 -0.11
CA PHE A 550 -9.80 9.51 -1.45
C PHE A 550 -10.94 9.96 -2.36
N LEU A 551 -12.16 10.03 -1.84
CA LEU A 551 -13.37 10.43 -2.57
C LEU A 551 -13.75 11.89 -2.29
N ALA A 552 -12.78 12.72 -1.91
CA ALA A 552 -13.02 14.15 -1.74
C ALA A 552 -13.65 14.72 -3.03
N PRO A 553 -14.73 15.52 -2.92
CA PRO A 553 -15.52 15.93 -4.06
C PRO A 553 -14.77 16.92 -4.96
N PHE A 554 -14.98 16.79 -6.26
CA PHE A 554 -14.56 17.78 -7.25
C PHE A 554 -15.50 19.00 -7.18
N ASP A 555 -15.06 20.09 -6.53
CA ASP A 555 -15.80 21.35 -6.50
C ASP A 555 -15.26 22.32 -7.56
N MET A 556 -16.17 22.86 -8.39
CA MET A 556 -15.84 23.82 -9.44
C MET A 556 -16.14 25.28 -9.07
N CYS A 557 -16.54 25.55 -7.82
CA CYS A 557 -17.00 26.86 -7.36
C CYS A 557 -15.88 27.78 -6.82
N GLU A 558 -14.65 27.30 -6.62
CA GLU A 558 -13.59 28.01 -5.88
C GLU A 558 -12.43 28.59 -6.72
N HIS A 559 -12.57 28.70 -8.05
CA HIS A 559 -11.54 29.29 -8.93
C HIS A 559 -12.01 30.53 -9.69
#